data_AF-A0A538IFY5-F1
#
_entry.id   AF-A0A538IFY5-F1
#
_cell.length_a   1.000
_cell.length_b   1.000
_cell.length_c   1.000
_cell.angle_alpha   90.00
_cell.angle_beta   90.00
_cell.angle_gamma   90.00
#
_symmetry.space_group_name_H-M   'P 1'
#
loop_
_entity.id
_entity.type
_entity.pdbx_description
1 polymer ?
#
loop_
_entity_poly.entity_id
_entity_poly.type
_entity_poly.pdbx_seq_one_letter_code
_entity_poly.pdbx_strand_id
1 'polypeptide(L)'
;MNVWLAAALVLLGAMVPLVAVCILARRAIDAVVALDLAGTNAALVLLLLSEGLKRQPFADLALVFALLSFIGTIAFSYFLEGEM
;
A
#
# COMPACT_ATOMS: atom_id res chain seq x y z
N MET A 1 -11.54 19.08 14.07
CA MET A 1 -11.39 17.68 13.57
C MET A 1 -10.32 17.71 12.50
N ASN A 2 -9.17 17.07 12.71
CA ASN A 2 -8.07 17.12 11.72
C ASN A 2 -8.48 16.36 10.47
N VAL A 3 -8.66 17.07 9.35
CA VAL A 3 -9.04 16.52 8.03
C VAL A 3 -8.13 15.35 7.62
N TRP A 4 -6.86 15.40 8.06
CA TRP A 4 -5.84 14.38 7.88
C TRP A 4 -6.19 13.04 8.53
N LEU A 5 -6.75 13.05 9.74
CA LEU A 5 -7.18 11.83 10.44
C LEU A 5 -8.41 11.22 9.79
N ALA A 6 -9.34 12.05 9.29
CA ALA A 6 -10.50 11.58 8.56
C ALA A 6 -10.08 10.92 7.23
N ALA A 7 -9.16 11.53 6.50
CA ALA A 7 -8.63 10.97 5.26
C ALA A 7 -7.83 9.68 5.49
N ALA A 8 -7.03 9.58 6.56
CA ALA A 8 -6.37 8.33 6.94
C ALA A 8 -7.36 7.20 7.26
N LEU A 9 -8.49 7.51 7.92
CA LEU A 9 -9.54 6.53 8.20
C LEU A 9 -10.24 6.03 6.93
N VAL A 10 -10.49 6.92 5.96
CA VAL A 10 -11.06 6.56 4.66
C VAL A 10 -10.11 5.66 3.88
N LEU A 11 -8.82 5.97 3.86
CA LEU A 11 -7.80 5.15 3.19
C LEU A 11 -7.61 3.79 3.87
N LEU A 12 -7.73 3.71 5.20
CA LEU A 12 -7.83 2.46 5.94
C LEU A 12 -9.06 1.65 5.55
N GLY A 13 -10.22 2.29 5.37
CA GLY A 13 -11.42 1.65 4.84
C GLY A 13 -11.20 1.11 3.43
N ALA A 14 -10.47 1.84 2.58
CA ALA A 14 -10.10 1.41 1.24
C ALA A 14 -9.15 0.21 1.21
N MET A 15 -8.45 -0.12 2.31
CA MET A 15 -7.64 -1.35 2.35
C MET A 15 -8.48 -2.62 2.29
N VAL A 16 -9.71 -2.61 2.82
CA VAL A 16 -10.58 -3.80 2.86
C VAL A 16 -10.88 -4.36 1.46
N PRO A 17 -11.34 -3.56 0.47
CA PRO A 17 -11.55 -4.07 -0.88
C PRO A 17 -10.24 -4.46 -1.58
N LEU A 18 -9.12 -3.77 -1.32
CA LEU A 18 -7.84 -4.13 -1.94
C LEU A 18 -7.34 -5.51 -1.46
N VAL A 19 -7.39 -5.76 -0.15
CA VAL A 19 -7.04 -7.07 0.42
C VAL A 19 -8.01 -8.15 -0.06
N ALA A 20 -9.30 -7.84 -0.17
CA ALA A 20 -10.27 -8.77 -0.72
C ALA A 20 -9.95 -9.14 -2.18
N VAL A 21 -9.57 -8.16 -3.02
CA VAL A 21 -9.15 -8.42 -4.42
C VAL A 21 -7.88 -9.26 -4.45
N CYS A 22 -6.87 -8.99 -3.59
CA CYS A 22 -5.67 -9.83 -3.50
C CYS A 22 -5.99 -11.30 -3.22
N ILE A 23 -6.94 -11.58 -2.33
CA ILE A 23 -7.29 -12.95 -1.91
C ILE A 23 -8.20 -13.64 -2.94
N LEU A 24 -9.11 -12.90 -3.59
CA LEU A 24 -10.08 -13.46 -4.53
C LEU A 24 -9.57 -13.50 -5.99
N ALA A 25 -8.42 -12.90 -6.29
CA ALA A 25 -7.85 -12.88 -7.62
C ALA A 25 -7.56 -14.28 -8.15
N ARG A 26 -8.08 -14.61 -9.34
CA ARG A 26 -7.86 -15.90 -10.02
C ARG A 26 -6.54 -15.95 -10.80
N ARG A 27 -6.02 -14.80 -11.21
CA ARG A 27 -4.72 -14.67 -11.87
C ARG A 27 -3.72 -14.10 -10.88
N ALA A 28 -2.53 -14.67 -10.84
CA ALA A 28 -1.45 -14.19 -10.00
C ALA A 28 -1.07 -12.73 -10.34
N ILE A 29 -1.18 -12.33 -11.61
CA ILE A 29 -0.99 -10.94 -12.06
C ILE A 29 -1.99 -9.98 -11.39
N ASP A 30 -3.27 -10.34 -11.30
CA ASP A 30 -4.29 -9.49 -10.67
C ASP A 30 -4.03 -9.34 -9.16
N ALA A 31 -3.51 -10.39 -8.52
CA ALA A 31 -3.11 -10.35 -7.10
C ALA A 31 -1.89 -9.43 -6.88
N VAL A 32 -0.91 -9.45 -7.77
CA VAL A 32 0.29 -8.58 -7.71
C VAL A 32 -0.10 -7.11 -7.91
N VAL A 33 -0.99 -6.81 -8.86
CA VAL A 33 -1.49 -5.44 -9.07
C VAL A 33 -2.27 -4.94 -7.84
N ALA A 34 -3.11 -5.79 -7.26
CA ALA A 34 -3.84 -5.44 -6.04
C ALA A 34 -2.89 -5.22 -4.83
N LEU A 35 -1.81 -5.99 -4.75
CA LEU A 35 -0.79 -5.86 -3.71
C LEU A 35 -0.01 -4.54 -3.85
N ASP A 36 0.35 -4.16 -5.07
CA ASP A 36 1.04 -2.89 -5.36
C ASP A 36 0.18 -1.67 -4.96
N LEU A 37 -1.10 -1.71 -5.34
CA LEU A 37 -2.08 -0.70 -4.93
C LEU A 37 -2.23 -0.66 -3.40
N ALA A 38 -2.18 -1.82 -2.73
CA ALA A 38 -2.32 -1.90 -1.28
C ALA A 38 -1.12 -1.30 -0.56
N GLY A 39 0.09 -1.52 -1.06
CA GLY A 39 1.30 -0.92 -0.50
C GLY A 39 1.40 0.59 -0.75
N THR A 40 0.98 1.08 -1.92
CA THR A 40 0.85 2.52 -2.18
C THR A 40 -0.18 3.17 -1.26
N ASN A 41 -1.34 2.53 -1.06
CA ASN A 41 -2.36 3.01 -0.12
C ASN A 41 -1.83 3.02 1.33
N ALA A 42 -1.08 2.00 1.75
CA ALA A 42 -0.43 1.97 3.06
C ALA A 42 0.58 3.12 3.25
N ALA A 43 1.40 3.41 2.23
CA ALA A 43 2.33 4.53 2.26
C ALA A 43 1.59 5.87 2.39
N LEU A 44 0.48 6.07 1.66
CA LEU A 44 -0.39 7.23 1.81
C LEU A 44 -0.96 7.34 3.22
N VAL A 45 -1.47 6.24 3.81
CA VAL A 45 -1.96 6.24 5.20
C VAL A 45 -0.88 6.69 6.17
N LEU A 46 0.35 6.17 6.05
CA LEU A 46 1.48 6.58 6.88
C LEU A 46 1.85 8.06 6.72
N LEU A 47 1.79 8.57 5.48
CA LEU A 47 2.06 9.97 5.17
C LEU A 47 1.01 10.91 5.80
N LEU A 48 -0.29 10.59 5.64
CA LEU A 48 -1.37 11.36 6.25
C LEU A 48 -1.35 11.29 7.78
N LEU A 49 -0.91 10.16 8.33
CA LEU A 49 -0.72 9.99 9.76
C LEU A 49 0.45 10.86 10.26
N SER A 50 1.53 10.99 9.48
CA SER A 50 2.64 11.90 9.79
C SER A 50 2.19 13.36 9.87
N GLU A 51 1.41 13.83 8.89
CA GLU A 51 0.82 15.17 8.86
C GLU A 51 -0.16 15.38 10.02
N GLY A 52 -1.02 14.39 10.29
CA GLY A 52 -2.00 14.44 11.37
C GLY A 52 -1.41 14.49 12.78
N LEU A 53 -0.27 13.82 13.01
CA LEU A 53 0.43 13.79 14.29
C LEU A 53 1.58 14.80 14.40
N LYS A 54 1.90 15.56 13.34
CA LYS A 54 3.08 16.46 13.25
C LYS A 54 4.38 15.80 13.74
N ARG A 55 4.52 14.50 13.55
CA ARG A 55 5.71 13.74 13.94
C ARG A 55 6.45 13.29 12.69
N GLN A 56 7.63 13.89 12.50
CA GLN A 56 8.56 13.61 11.38
C GLN A 56 8.92 12.11 11.18
N PRO A 57 9.06 11.26 12.22
CA PRO A 57 9.48 9.88 12.01
C PRO A 57 8.54 9.03 11.13
N PHE A 58 7.27 9.43 11.01
CA PHE A 58 6.30 8.68 10.20
C PHE A 58 6.45 8.94 8.69
N ALA A 59 7.04 10.07 8.28
CA ALA A 59 7.29 10.38 6.88
C ALA A 59 8.43 9.51 6.32
N ASP A 60 9.51 9.34 7.09
CA ASP A 60 10.59 8.41 6.73
C ASP A 60 10.08 6.98 6.58
N LEU A 61 9.23 6.51 7.50
CA LEU A 61 8.60 5.19 7.42
C LEU A 61 7.72 5.07 6.17
N ALA A 62 6.91 6.08 5.84
CA ALA A 62 6.08 6.07 4.63
C ALA A 62 6.93 5.94 3.36
N LEU A 63 8.05 6.67 3.30
CA LEU A 63 8.94 6.69 2.15
C LEU A 63 9.69 5.36 1.98
N VAL A 64 10.19 4.77 3.07
CA VAL A 64 10.79 3.44 3.07
C VAL A 64 9.76 2.37 2.69
N PHE A 65 8.54 2.46 3.21
CA PHE A 65 7.48 1.50 2.90
C PHE A 65 7.05 1.56 1.42
N ALA A 66 6.97 2.77 0.84
CA ALA A 66 6.69 2.95 -0.58
C ALA A 66 7.78 2.30 -1.46
N LEU A 67 9.06 2.53 -1.13
CA LEU A 67 10.18 1.91 -1.84
C LEU A 67 10.17 0.38 -1.72
N LEU A 68 9.95 -0.15 -0.51
CA LEU A 68 9.86 -1.59 -0.29
C LEU A 68 8.69 -2.22 -1.06
N SER A 69 7.54 -1.56 -1.05
CA SER A 69 6.36 -2.02 -1.81
C SER A 69 6.69 -2.12 -3.30
N PHE A 70 7.28 -1.06 -3.87
CA PHE A 70 7.64 -1.02 -5.28
C PHE A 70 8.65 -2.11 -5.67
N ILE A 71 9.70 -2.29 -4.87
CA ILE A 71 10.70 -3.35 -5.10
C ILE A 71 10.06 -4.74 -4.95
N GLY A 72 9.18 -4.92 -3.97
CA GLY A 72 8.43 -6.15 -3.75
C GLY A 72 7.56 -6.53 -4.95
N THR A 73 6.84 -5.56 -5.53
CA THR A 73 6.04 -5.77 -6.74
C THR A 73 6.90 -6.21 -7.93
N ILE A 74 8.05 -5.57 -8.15
CA ILE A 74 8.98 -5.93 -9.23
C ILE A 74 9.53 -7.35 -9.02
N ALA A 75 9.96 -7.68 -7.80
CA ALA A 75 10.48 -9.00 -7.48
C ALA A 75 9.42 -10.10 -7.70
N PHE A 76 8.17 -9.85 -7.29
CA PHE A 76 7.06 -10.77 -7.54
C PHE A 76 6.74 -10.91 -9.03
N SER A 77 6.75 -9.79 -9.78
CA SER A 77 6.51 -9.81 -11.22
C SER A 77 7.58 -10.62 -11.95
N TYR A 78 8.85 -10.44 -11.58
CA TYR A 78 9.97 -11.20 -12.14
C TYR A 78 9.88 -12.70 -11.81
N PHE A 79 9.47 -13.03 -10.59
CA PHE A 79 9.27 -14.42 -10.19
C PHE A 79 8.17 -15.08 -11.03
N LEU A 80 7.00 -14.42 -11.16
CA LEU A 80 5.89 -14.90 -11.98
C LEU A 80 6.26 -15.09 -13.46
N GLU A 81 7.06 -14.19 -14.02
CA GLU A 81 7.49 -14.27 -15.42
C GLU A 81 8.54 -15.37 -15.64
N GLY A 82 9.36 -15.69 -14.62
CA GLY A 82 10.31 -16.80 -14.67
C GLY A 82 9.68 -18.20 -14.61
N GLU A 83 8.39 -18.30 -14.26
CA GLU A 83 7.66 -19.59 -14.20
C GLU A 83 6.82 -19.89 -15.47
N MET A 84 6.87 -19.01 -16.49
CA MET A 84 6.21 -19.19 -17.79
C MET A 84 7.19 -19.69 -18.86
#